data_AF-A0A935GFX2-F1
#
_entry.id   AF-A0A935GFX2-F1
#
_cell.length_a   1.000
_cell.length_b   1.000
_cell.length_c   1.000
_cell.angle_alpha   90.00
_cell.angle_beta   90.00
_cell.angle_gamma   90.00
#
_symmetry.space_group_name_H-M   'P 1'
#
loop_
_entity.id
_entity.type
_entity.pdbx_description
1 polymer ?
#
loop_
_entity_poly.entity_id
_entity_poly.type
_entity_poly.pdbx_seq_one_letter_code
_entity_poly.pdbx_strand_id
1 'polypeptide(L)'
;MLLLNIISLDYKLKKQNLGYYNQSIAKSQLDNFRKSLDIFIKNINQIANNNQQREESVKLKIRDFLTSTFYHNDQIDIHGNIDLAILNKENSKNNVEVILELKTPQNTAEMISTGNLNKKAMWELVHYYMQERLKGNITIKHLIATNGLEWFIFDAREFEDLFYNNKTFYQNYQNWYNDATVNINVQMAYQIIENHIEIY
;
A
#
# COMPACT_ATOMS: atom_id res chain seq x y z
N MET A 1 6.87 20.56 -7.04
CA MET A 1 7.62 19.32 -7.31
C MET A 1 8.07 18.73 -5.98
N LEU A 2 7.37 17.71 -5.47
CA LEU A 2 7.79 16.95 -4.29
C LEU A 2 9.19 16.35 -4.51
N LEU A 3 10.19 16.96 -3.87
CA LEU A 3 11.54 16.42 -3.78
C LEU A 3 11.55 15.29 -2.75
N LEU A 4 11.14 14.09 -3.19
CA LEU A 4 11.42 12.88 -2.44
C LEU A 4 12.93 12.64 -2.48
N ASN A 5 13.60 12.79 -1.33
CA ASN A 5 15.00 12.39 -1.21
C ASN A 5 15.09 10.88 -1.42
N ILE A 6 15.49 10.45 -2.63
CA ILE A 6 15.73 9.05 -2.95
C ILE A 6 17.03 8.63 -2.24
N ILE A 7 16.89 8.11 -1.03
CA ILE A 7 17.97 7.46 -0.27
C ILE A 7 17.95 5.95 -0.53
N SER A 8 19.13 5.35 -0.63
CA SER A 8 19.25 3.89 -0.79
C SER A 8 18.64 3.15 0.40
N LEU A 9 18.11 1.96 0.16
CA LEU A 9 17.50 1.13 1.21
C LEU A 9 18.50 0.80 2.34
N ASP A 10 19.76 0.53 2.00
CA ASP A 10 20.84 0.28 2.96
C ASP A 10 21.08 1.49 3.88
N TYR A 11 21.11 2.70 3.31
CA TYR A 11 21.27 3.93 4.11
C TYR A 11 20.08 4.16 5.04
N LYS A 12 18.85 3.97 4.53
CA LYS A 12 17.62 4.13 5.32
C LYS A 12 17.56 3.14 6.49
N LEU A 13 17.91 1.87 6.25
CA LEU A 13 17.93 0.82 7.27
C LEU A 13 18.97 1.09 8.36
N LYS A 14 20.21 1.43 7.98
CA LYS A 14 21.28 1.80 8.95
C LYS A 14 20.88 2.98 9.82
N LYS A 15 20.24 3.99 9.23
CA LYS A 15 19.79 5.20 9.93
C LYS A 15 18.61 4.93 10.87
N GLN A 16 17.68 4.06 10.47
CA GLN A 16 16.47 3.80 11.27
C GLN A 16 16.74 2.86 12.45
N ASN A 17 17.48 1.77 12.27
CA ASN A 17 17.70 0.81 13.34
C ASN A 17 18.97 -0.01 13.12
N LEU A 18 20.09 0.45 13.73
CA LEU A 18 21.39 -0.22 13.62
C LEU A 18 21.40 -1.62 14.25
N GLY A 19 20.62 -1.84 15.32
CA GLY A 19 20.50 -3.14 15.97
C GLY A 19 19.85 -4.18 15.05
N TYR A 20 18.76 -3.79 14.39
CA TYR A 20 18.10 -4.63 13.37
C TYR A 20 19.02 -4.86 12.16
N TYR A 21 19.71 -3.82 11.70
CA TYR A 21 20.67 -3.94 10.59
C TYR A 21 21.78 -4.97 10.86
N ASN A 22 22.26 -5.03 12.10
CA ASN A 22 23.32 -5.95 12.51
C ASN A 22 22.81 -7.35 12.92
N GLN A 23 21.50 -7.58 12.89
CA GLN A 23 20.93 -8.87 13.29
C GLN A 23 21.30 -9.95 12.27
N SER A 24 21.92 -11.04 12.73
CA SER A 24 22.21 -12.18 11.87
C SER A 24 20.92 -12.90 11.50
N ILE A 25 20.72 -13.14 10.20
CA ILE A 25 19.59 -13.92 9.68
C ILE A 25 20.03 -15.38 9.56
N ALA A 26 19.20 -16.32 10.01
CA ALA A 26 19.49 -17.74 9.86
C ALA A 26 19.56 -18.12 8.37
N LYS A 27 20.56 -18.92 8.00
CA LYS A 27 20.75 -19.34 6.59
C LYS A 27 19.48 -20.02 6.02
N SER A 28 18.82 -20.85 6.82
CA SER A 28 17.56 -21.50 6.43
C SER A 28 16.44 -20.50 6.11
N GLN A 29 16.33 -19.41 6.86
CA GLN A 29 15.37 -18.35 6.60
C GLN A 29 15.68 -17.62 5.30
N LEU A 30 16.95 -17.32 5.03
CA LEU A 30 17.39 -16.72 3.77
C LEU A 30 17.15 -17.64 2.57
N ASP A 31 17.44 -18.94 2.72
CA ASP A 31 17.22 -19.93 1.66
C ASP A 31 15.73 -20.12 1.36
N ASN A 32 14.86 -20.09 2.39
CA ASN A 32 13.41 -20.11 2.21
C ASN A 32 12.92 -18.84 1.50
N PHE A 33 13.39 -17.66 1.91
CA PHE A 33 13.06 -16.40 1.24
C PHE A 33 13.43 -16.42 -0.23
N ARG A 34 14.64 -16.88 -0.58
CA ARG A 34 15.09 -17.00 -1.98
C ARG A 34 14.16 -17.90 -2.80
N LYS A 35 13.82 -19.07 -2.27
CA LYS A 35 12.90 -20.00 -2.95
C LYS A 35 11.52 -19.37 -3.16
N SER A 36 10.95 -18.73 -2.14
CA SER A 36 9.66 -18.06 -2.24
C SER A 36 9.70 -16.89 -3.22
N LEU A 37 10.79 -16.11 -3.22
CA LEU A 37 11.00 -15.01 -4.14
C LEU A 37 11.11 -15.50 -5.59
N ASP A 38 11.85 -16.57 -5.86
CA ASP A 38 11.96 -17.16 -7.19
C ASP A 38 10.61 -17.64 -7.72
N ILE A 39 9.79 -18.25 -6.87
CA ILE A 39 8.42 -18.68 -7.20
C ILE A 39 7.55 -17.45 -7.50
N PHE A 40 7.61 -16.44 -6.64
CA PHE A 40 6.87 -15.20 -6.79
C PHE A 40 7.19 -14.50 -8.12
N ILE A 41 8.48 -14.30 -8.42
CA ILE A 41 8.93 -13.66 -9.66
C ILE A 41 8.46 -14.46 -10.89
N LYS A 42 8.58 -15.79 -10.88
CA LYS A 42 8.08 -16.63 -11.98
C LYS A 42 6.58 -16.45 -12.18
N ASN A 43 5.81 -16.45 -11.09
CA ASN A 43 4.36 -16.27 -11.16
C ASN A 43 4.01 -14.90 -11.73
N ILE A 44 4.57 -13.81 -11.19
CA ILE A 44 4.29 -12.44 -11.66
C ILE A 44 4.70 -12.27 -13.13
N ASN A 45 5.84 -12.83 -13.56
CA ASN A 45 6.23 -12.79 -14.97
C ASN A 45 5.24 -13.54 -15.88
N GLN A 46 4.66 -14.65 -15.42
CA GLN A 46 3.61 -15.33 -16.17
C GLN A 46 2.34 -14.48 -16.26
N ILE A 47 1.98 -13.76 -15.19
CA ILE A 47 0.86 -12.81 -15.21
C ILE A 47 1.14 -11.70 -16.22
N ALA A 48 2.31 -11.08 -16.15
CA ALA A 48 2.71 -9.96 -17.01
C ALA A 48 2.68 -10.31 -18.51
N ASN A 49 2.95 -11.58 -18.86
CA ASN A 49 2.94 -12.07 -20.23
C ASN A 49 1.59 -12.64 -20.70
N ASN A 50 0.54 -12.56 -19.88
CA ASN A 50 -0.79 -13.08 -20.21
C ASN A 50 -1.91 -12.08 -19.88
N ASN A 51 -2.43 -11.43 -20.92
CA ASN A 51 -3.47 -10.39 -20.83
C ASN A 51 -4.85 -10.91 -20.37
N GLN A 52 -5.04 -12.21 -20.17
CA GLN A 52 -6.28 -12.77 -19.63
C GLN A 52 -6.32 -12.80 -18.10
N GLN A 53 -5.19 -12.53 -17.44
CA GLN A 53 -5.11 -12.58 -15.99
C GLN A 53 -5.69 -11.32 -15.34
N ARG A 54 -6.38 -11.51 -14.22
CA ARG A 54 -7.09 -10.46 -13.47
C ARG A 54 -6.28 -10.05 -12.24
N GLU A 55 -6.62 -8.90 -11.69
CA GLU A 55 -6.02 -8.36 -10.46
C GLU A 55 -6.08 -9.35 -9.28
N GLU A 56 -7.18 -10.11 -9.18
CA GLU A 56 -7.32 -11.20 -8.21
C GLU A 56 -6.21 -12.27 -8.31
N SER A 57 -5.68 -12.54 -9.51
CA SER A 57 -4.54 -13.45 -9.66
C SER A 57 -3.28 -12.86 -9.03
N VAL A 58 -3.03 -11.56 -9.21
CA VAL A 58 -1.89 -10.85 -8.59
C VAL A 58 -2.03 -10.86 -7.07
N LYS A 59 -3.24 -10.58 -6.56
CA LYS A 59 -3.59 -10.59 -5.15
C LYS A 59 -3.21 -11.90 -4.48
N LEU A 60 -3.61 -13.03 -5.06
CA LEU A 60 -3.26 -14.35 -4.56
C LEU A 60 -1.74 -14.56 -4.54
N LYS A 61 -1.00 -14.19 -5.60
CA LYS A 61 0.45 -14.39 -5.66
C LYS A 61 1.23 -13.52 -4.67
N ILE A 62 0.78 -12.30 -4.43
CA ILE A 62 1.38 -11.43 -3.41
C ILE A 62 1.08 -11.98 -2.02
N ARG A 63 -0.16 -12.40 -1.74
CA ARG A 63 -0.51 -13.04 -0.46
C ARG A 63 0.36 -14.27 -0.20
N ASP A 64 0.44 -15.20 -1.16
CA ASP A 64 1.25 -16.43 -1.05
C ASP A 64 2.72 -16.13 -0.78
N PHE A 65 3.28 -15.11 -1.44
CA PHE A 65 4.66 -14.71 -1.22
C PHE A 65 4.88 -14.17 0.19
N LEU A 66 4.03 -13.25 0.65
CA LEU A 66 4.17 -12.64 1.96
C LEU A 66 3.96 -13.65 3.10
N THR A 67 3.04 -14.60 2.95
CA THR A 67 2.78 -15.61 3.99
C THR A 67 3.79 -16.76 3.98
N SER A 68 4.44 -17.04 2.85
CA SER A 68 5.53 -18.02 2.80
C SER A 68 6.88 -17.49 3.31
N THR A 69 6.97 -16.20 3.64
CA THR A 69 8.24 -15.55 3.99
C THR A 69 8.23 -14.79 5.31
N PHE A 70 7.22 -13.95 5.54
CA PHE A 70 7.28 -12.93 6.60
C PHE A 70 6.12 -13.00 7.60
N TYR A 71 4.94 -13.41 7.15
CA TYR A 71 3.70 -13.30 7.93
C TYR A 71 2.98 -14.63 8.05
N HIS A 72 2.17 -14.79 9.09
CA HIS A 72 1.23 -15.89 9.19
C HIS A 72 0.02 -15.65 8.28
N ASN A 73 -0.64 -16.74 7.84
CA ASN A 73 -1.76 -16.69 6.88
C ASN A 73 -2.95 -15.85 7.33
N ASP A 74 -3.15 -15.71 8.64
CA ASP A 74 -4.24 -14.94 9.24
C ASP A 74 -3.91 -13.45 9.33
N GLN A 75 -2.63 -13.06 9.30
CA GLN A 75 -2.19 -11.67 9.38
C GLN A 75 -2.39 -10.89 8.08
N ILE A 76 -2.58 -11.55 6.94
CA ILE A 76 -2.77 -10.91 5.65
C ILE A 76 -4.15 -11.28 5.13
N ASP A 77 -5.01 -10.29 4.92
CA ASP A 77 -6.35 -10.54 4.41
C ASP A 77 -6.94 -9.37 3.63
N ILE A 78 -8.04 -9.65 2.92
CA ILE A 78 -8.90 -8.60 2.35
C ILE A 78 -9.61 -7.92 3.54
N HIS A 79 -9.60 -6.59 3.58
CA HIS A 79 -10.22 -5.84 4.67
C HIS A 79 -11.17 -4.76 4.14
N GLY A 80 -12.48 -5.08 4.13
CA GLY A 80 -13.47 -4.21 3.48
C GLY A 80 -13.20 -4.12 1.98
N ASN A 81 -12.98 -2.90 1.49
CA ASN A 81 -12.64 -2.63 0.09
C ASN A 81 -11.12 -2.59 -0.18
N ILE A 82 -10.28 -2.75 0.84
CA ILE A 82 -8.83 -2.79 0.69
C ILE A 82 -8.43 -4.13 0.05
N ASP A 83 -7.63 -4.09 -1.01
CA ASP A 83 -7.18 -5.27 -1.72
C ASP A 83 -6.47 -6.29 -0.83
N LEU A 84 -5.47 -5.85 -0.08
CA LEU A 84 -4.84 -6.62 0.99
C LEU A 84 -4.45 -5.70 2.15
N ALA A 85 -4.56 -6.20 3.37
CA ALA A 85 -4.12 -5.54 4.57
C ALA A 85 -3.28 -6.47 5.44
N ILE A 86 -2.25 -5.93 6.08
CA ILE A 86 -1.55 -6.61 7.18
C ILE A 86 -2.21 -6.16 8.49
N LEU A 87 -2.70 -7.12 9.27
CA LEU A 87 -3.48 -6.89 10.48
C LEU A 87 -2.64 -7.16 11.73
N ASN A 88 -2.78 -6.31 12.74
CA ASN A 88 -2.26 -6.60 14.07
C ASN A 88 -3.17 -7.59 14.80
N LYS A 89 -2.73 -8.86 14.89
CA LYS A 89 -3.45 -9.94 15.56
C LYS A 89 -3.26 -10.01 17.07
N GLU A 90 -2.35 -9.23 17.64
CA GLU A 90 -2.13 -9.19 19.09
C GLU A 90 -3.25 -8.42 19.81
N ASN A 91 -4.00 -7.58 19.09
CA ASN A 91 -5.10 -6.80 19.62
C ASN A 91 -6.45 -7.35 19.16
N SER A 92 -7.44 -7.39 20.07
CA SER A 92 -8.82 -7.87 19.80
C SER A 92 -9.55 -7.15 18.67
N LYS A 93 -9.07 -5.98 18.25
CA LYS A 93 -9.64 -5.17 17.17
C LYS A 93 -9.14 -5.57 15.77
N ASN A 94 -8.07 -6.37 15.65
CA ASN A 94 -7.46 -6.74 14.37
C ASN A 94 -7.23 -5.53 13.44
N ASN A 95 -6.69 -4.44 13.98
CA ASN A 95 -6.50 -3.19 13.23
C ASN A 95 -5.59 -3.40 12.01
N VAL A 96 -5.88 -2.67 10.94
CA VAL A 96 -5.00 -2.56 9.78
C VAL A 96 -3.73 -1.80 10.16
N GLU A 97 -2.56 -2.41 9.97
CA GLU A 97 -1.24 -1.78 10.13
C GLU A 97 -0.58 -1.46 8.79
N VAL A 98 -0.87 -2.22 7.73
CA VAL A 98 -0.38 -1.93 6.38
C VAL A 98 -1.52 -2.06 5.38
N ILE A 99 -1.68 -1.07 4.52
CA ILE A 99 -2.63 -1.07 3.42
C ILE A 99 -1.87 -1.39 2.14
N LEU A 100 -2.35 -2.35 1.36
CA LEU A 100 -1.81 -2.68 0.05
C LEU A 100 -2.89 -2.47 -1.01
N GLU A 101 -2.54 -1.68 -2.03
CA GLU A 101 -3.31 -1.49 -3.25
C GLU A 101 -2.59 -2.17 -4.41
N LEU A 102 -3.29 -3.03 -5.15
CA LEU A 102 -2.69 -3.88 -6.16
C LEU A 102 -3.19 -3.49 -7.55
N LYS A 103 -2.30 -3.58 -8.54
CA LYS A 103 -2.66 -3.48 -9.96
C LYS A 103 -2.09 -4.65 -10.73
N THR A 104 -2.63 -4.94 -11.91
CA THR A 104 -1.97 -5.87 -12.82
C THR A 104 -0.72 -5.24 -13.44
N PRO A 105 0.32 -6.01 -13.78
CA PRO A 105 1.50 -5.49 -14.47
C PRO A 105 1.18 -4.72 -15.76
N GLN A 106 0.09 -5.07 -16.44
CA GLN A 106 -0.35 -4.42 -17.67
C GLN A 106 -1.09 -3.10 -17.43
N ASN A 107 -1.66 -2.88 -16.24
CA ASN A 107 -2.47 -1.70 -15.92
C ASN A 107 -1.59 -0.49 -15.56
N THR A 108 -0.76 -0.07 -16.52
CA THR A 108 0.10 1.11 -16.40
C THR A 108 -0.66 2.43 -16.37
N ALA A 109 -1.93 2.43 -16.81
CA ALA A 109 -2.78 3.62 -16.79
C ALA A 109 -3.13 4.04 -15.35
N GLU A 110 -3.41 3.06 -14.48
CA GLU A 110 -3.82 3.27 -13.08
C GLU A 110 -2.66 3.15 -12.07
N MET A 111 -1.57 2.48 -12.45
CA MET A 111 -0.38 2.30 -11.61
C MET A 111 0.45 3.59 -11.52
N ILE A 112 0.97 3.89 -10.33
CA ILE A 112 1.89 5.01 -10.10
C ILE A 112 3.29 4.74 -10.66
N SER A 113 4.05 5.81 -10.88
CA SER A 113 5.47 5.76 -11.24
C SER A 113 6.25 6.83 -10.49
N THR A 114 7.58 6.76 -10.51
CA THR A 114 8.44 7.80 -9.92
C THR A 114 8.28 9.18 -10.57
N GLY A 115 7.80 9.24 -11.82
CA GLY A 115 7.50 10.49 -12.52
C GLY A 115 6.06 10.96 -12.39
N ASN A 116 5.15 10.11 -11.91
CA ASN A 116 3.74 10.47 -11.75
C ASN A 116 3.08 9.61 -10.67
N LEU A 117 2.87 10.22 -9.50
CA LEU A 117 2.14 9.63 -8.38
C LEU A 117 0.63 9.90 -8.45
N ASN A 118 0.16 10.83 -9.28
CA ASN A 118 -1.24 11.20 -9.37
C ASN A 118 -2.00 10.22 -10.28
N LYS A 119 -2.18 9.00 -9.78
CA LYS A 119 -2.84 7.90 -10.46
C LYS A 119 -3.81 7.20 -9.51
N LYS A 120 -4.73 6.42 -10.08
CA LYS A 120 -5.77 5.73 -9.32
C LYS A 120 -5.26 4.88 -8.16
N ALA A 121 -4.15 4.16 -8.31
CA ALA A 121 -3.56 3.42 -7.21
C ALA A 121 -3.20 4.31 -5.99
N MET A 122 -2.72 5.54 -6.22
CA MET A 122 -2.50 6.50 -5.13
C MET A 122 -3.83 7.00 -4.55
N TRP A 123 -4.82 7.27 -5.39
CA TRP A 123 -6.14 7.72 -4.94
C TRP A 123 -6.80 6.68 -4.04
N GLU A 124 -6.71 5.40 -4.40
CA GLU A 124 -7.18 4.27 -3.61
C GLU A 124 -6.43 4.17 -2.27
N LEU A 125 -5.10 4.28 -2.25
CA LEU A 125 -4.34 4.30 -0.99
C LEU A 125 -4.75 5.44 -0.07
N VAL A 126 -4.87 6.68 -0.57
CA VAL A 126 -5.30 7.83 0.21
C VAL A 126 -6.73 7.64 0.71
N HIS A 127 -7.61 7.14 -0.14
CA HIS A 127 -8.99 6.86 0.20
C HIS A 127 -9.10 5.84 1.35
N TYR A 128 -8.39 4.72 1.27
CA TYR A 128 -8.39 3.70 2.33
C TYR A 128 -7.73 4.18 3.61
N TYR A 129 -6.63 4.93 3.51
CA TYR A 129 -6.01 5.58 4.65
C TYR A 129 -7.00 6.46 5.40
N MET A 130 -7.67 7.37 4.68
CA MET A 130 -8.62 8.31 5.27
C MET A 130 -9.80 7.57 5.92
N GLN A 131 -10.34 6.52 5.29
CA GLN A 131 -11.40 5.71 5.89
C GLN A 131 -10.97 5.06 7.21
N GLU A 132 -9.80 4.45 7.26
CA GLU A 132 -9.29 3.83 8.49
C GLU A 132 -9.01 4.87 9.58
N ARG A 133 -8.39 6.00 9.22
CA ARG A 133 -8.13 7.10 10.17
C ARG A 133 -9.42 7.69 10.73
N LEU A 134 -10.45 7.90 9.91
CA LEU A 134 -11.76 8.42 10.33
C LEU A 134 -12.50 7.46 11.26
N LYS A 135 -12.28 6.14 11.14
CA LYS A 135 -12.75 5.12 12.10
C LYS A 135 -11.93 5.09 13.40
N GLY A 136 -10.89 5.90 13.51
CA GLY A 136 -10.03 6.01 14.69
C GLY A 136 -8.82 5.06 14.71
N ASN A 137 -8.50 4.39 13.61
CA ASN A 137 -7.29 3.57 13.53
C ASN A 137 -6.04 4.46 13.43
N ILE A 138 -5.30 4.62 14.53
CA ILE A 138 -4.04 5.38 14.59
C ILE A 138 -2.78 4.50 14.40
N THR A 139 -2.96 3.22 14.08
CA THR A 139 -1.89 2.20 14.11
C THR A 139 -1.32 1.85 12.74
N ILE A 140 -1.81 2.48 11.67
CA ILE A 140 -1.30 2.30 10.31
C ILE A 140 0.16 2.76 10.25
N LYS A 141 1.04 1.89 9.75
CA LYS A 141 2.48 2.11 9.63
C LYS A 141 2.88 2.44 8.19
N HIS A 142 2.36 1.67 7.23
CA HIS A 142 2.76 1.78 5.84
C HIS A 142 1.58 1.64 4.87
N LEU A 143 1.76 2.24 3.70
CA LEU A 143 0.88 2.08 2.55
C LEU A 143 1.72 1.63 1.37
N ILE A 144 1.22 0.67 0.61
CA ILE A 144 1.96 0.03 -0.48
C ILE A 144 1.11 0.01 -1.74
N ALA A 145 1.62 0.58 -2.83
CA ALA A 145 1.07 0.33 -4.16
C ALA A 145 2.02 -0.59 -4.92
N THR A 146 1.49 -1.65 -5.53
CA THR A 146 2.32 -2.60 -6.28
C THR A 146 1.59 -3.27 -7.42
N ASN A 147 2.33 -3.59 -8.48
CA ASN A 147 1.90 -4.49 -9.55
C ASN A 147 2.62 -5.86 -9.49
N GLY A 148 3.30 -6.15 -8.38
CA GLY A 148 4.17 -7.32 -8.18
C GLY A 148 5.59 -7.17 -8.73
N LEU A 149 5.81 -6.31 -9.74
CA LEU A 149 7.14 -5.99 -10.27
C LEU A 149 7.74 -4.74 -9.60
N GLU A 150 6.92 -3.71 -9.47
CA GLU A 150 7.26 -2.44 -8.84
C GLU A 150 6.55 -2.33 -7.49
N TRP A 151 7.25 -1.78 -6.50
CA TRP A 151 6.79 -1.65 -5.12
C TRP A 151 7.06 -0.24 -4.64
N PHE A 152 6.00 0.50 -4.36
CA PHE A 152 6.07 1.84 -3.78
C PHE A 152 5.59 1.74 -2.33
N ILE A 153 6.48 2.05 -1.39
CA ILE A 153 6.22 1.91 0.04
C ILE A 153 6.29 3.29 0.69
N PHE A 154 5.18 3.71 1.26
CA PHE A 154 5.01 5.01 1.90
C PHE A 154 4.95 4.87 3.41
N ASP A 155 5.50 5.86 4.11
CA ASP A 155 5.33 5.99 5.55
C ASP A 155 3.96 6.63 5.83
N ALA A 156 3.16 6.03 6.72
CA ALA A 156 1.84 6.56 7.04
C ALA A 156 1.87 7.99 7.62
N ARG A 157 3.01 8.44 8.16
CA ARG A 157 3.20 9.82 8.62
C ARG A 157 3.14 10.84 7.48
N GLU A 158 3.62 10.48 6.29
CA GLU A 158 3.50 11.35 5.11
C GLU A 158 2.02 11.53 4.74
N PHE A 159 1.21 10.48 4.87
CA PHE A 159 -0.23 10.56 4.61
C PHE A 159 -0.97 11.35 5.70
N GLU A 160 -0.58 11.22 6.96
CA GLU A 160 -1.11 12.02 8.07
C GLU A 160 -0.89 13.51 7.78
N ASP A 161 0.33 13.91 7.42
CA ASP A 161 0.68 15.31 7.20
C ASP A 161 0.06 15.89 5.93
N LEU A 162 0.11 15.16 4.81
CA LEU A 162 -0.36 15.64 3.51
C LEU A 162 -1.89 15.67 3.39
N PHE A 163 -2.59 14.75 4.06
CA PHE A 163 -4.03 14.56 3.90
C PHE A 163 -4.79 14.80 5.21
N TYR A 164 -4.56 14.00 6.24
CA TYR A 164 -5.39 14.06 7.46
C TYR A 164 -5.26 15.39 8.22
N ASN A 165 -4.04 15.90 8.34
CA ASN A 165 -3.72 17.18 8.99
C ASN A 165 -3.95 18.40 8.08
N ASN A 166 -4.11 18.19 6.77
CA ASN A 166 -4.43 19.27 5.86
C ASN A 166 -5.91 19.66 6.01
N LYS A 167 -6.17 20.78 6.70
CA LYS A 167 -7.55 21.23 7.02
C LYS A 167 -8.46 21.32 5.81
N THR A 168 -7.99 21.86 4.69
CA THR A 168 -8.79 22.04 3.47
C THR A 168 -9.15 20.70 2.86
N PHE A 169 -8.17 19.82 2.68
CA PHE A 169 -8.41 18.46 2.17
C PHE A 169 -9.33 17.68 3.10
N TYR A 170 -9.02 17.65 4.40
CA TYR A 170 -9.77 16.93 5.40
C TYR A 170 -11.24 17.35 5.42
N GLN A 171 -11.54 18.66 5.40
CA GLN A 171 -12.92 19.15 5.38
C GLN A 171 -13.65 18.74 4.10
N ASN A 172 -13.03 18.89 2.92
CA ASN A 172 -13.64 18.48 1.66
C ASN A 172 -13.96 16.98 1.64
N TYR A 173 -12.99 16.16 2.06
CA TYR A 173 -13.13 14.72 2.12
C TYR A 173 -14.16 14.28 3.17
N GLN A 174 -14.15 14.88 4.37
CA GLN A 174 -15.09 14.56 5.44
C GLN A 174 -16.54 14.94 5.06
N ASN A 175 -16.74 16.06 4.36
CA ASN A 175 -18.06 16.46 3.86
C ASN A 175 -18.60 15.43 2.86
N TRP A 176 -17.75 14.92 1.96
CA TRP A 176 -18.12 13.81 1.07
C TRP A 176 -18.42 12.52 1.86
N TYR A 177 -17.56 12.16 2.81
CA TYR A 177 -17.67 10.91 3.59
C TYR A 177 -18.92 10.84 4.48
N ASN A 178 -19.37 11.97 5.02
CA ASN A 178 -20.55 12.05 5.89
C ASN A 178 -21.87 12.23 5.12
N ASP A 179 -21.89 11.93 3.82
CA ASP A 179 -23.08 12.05 2.97
C ASP A 179 -23.71 13.45 2.98
N ALA A 180 -22.91 14.50 3.27
CA ALA A 180 -23.39 15.88 3.24
C ALA A 180 -23.64 16.40 1.81
N THR A 181 -23.47 15.53 0.80
CA THR A 181 -23.67 15.81 -0.62
C THR A 181 -24.78 14.92 -1.20
N VAL A 182 -25.54 15.45 -2.15
CA VAL A 182 -26.74 14.80 -2.73
C VAL A 182 -26.46 13.55 -3.57
N ASN A 183 -25.19 13.27 -3.93
CA ASN A 183 -24.77 12.13 -4.74
C ASN A 183 -23.41 11.61 -4.24
N ILE A 184 -23.41 10.50 -3.50
CA ILE A 184 -22.18 9.90 -2.96
C ILE A 184 -21.70 8.79 -3.90
N ASN A 185 -20.62 9.08 -4.61
CA ASN A 185 -19.88 8.11 -5.40
C ASN A 185 -18.38 8.23 -5.06
N VAL A 186 -17.67 7.11 -4.98
CA VAL A 186 -16.22 7.04 -4.75
C VAL A 186 -15.43 7.86 -5.76
N GLN A 187 -15.94 8.04 -6.99
CA GLN A 187 -15.31 8.90 -7.99
C GLN A 187 -15.17 10.35 -7.53
N MET A 188 -16.09 10.86 -6.71
CA MET A 188 -15.95 12.21 -6.13
C MET A 188 -14.82 12.26 -5.09
N ALA A 189 -14.64 11.20 -4.28
CA ALA A 189 -13.49 11.12 -3.39
C ALA A 189 -12.18 11.10 -4.18
N TYR A 190 -12.13 10.36 -5.28
CA TYR A 190 -10.96 10.32 -6.16
C TYR A 190 -10.67 11.68 -6.77
N GLN A 191 -11.68 12.44 -7.21
CA GLN A 191 -11.47 13.81 -7.71
C GLN A 191 -10.92 14.76 -6.64
N ILE A 192 -11.42 14.66 -5.40
CA ILE A 192 -10.90 15.45 -4.27
C ILE A 192 -9.41 15.15 -4.05
N ILE A 193 -9.03 13.88 -4.12
CA ILE A 193 -7.65 13.42 -3.94
C ILE A 193 -6.77 13.84 -5.11
N GLU A 194 -7.21 13.60 -6.34
CA GLU A 194 -6.52 13.97 -7.57
C GLU A 194 -6.18 15.46 -7.57
N ASN A 195 -7.18 16.31 -7.36
CA ASN A 195 -7.00 17.77 -7.34
C ASN A 195 -6.03 18.23 -6.25
N HIS A 196 -6.00 17.54 -5.10
CA HIS A 196 -5.09 17.87 -4.01
C HIS A 196 -3.64 17.49 -4.33
N ILE A 197 -3.44 16.34 -4.98
CA ILE A 197 -2.11 15.89 -5.38
C ILE A 197 -1.53 16.79 -6.49
N GLU A 198 -2.34 17.30 -7.42
CA GLU A 198 -1.88 18.20 -8.51
C GLU A 198 -1.21 19.50 -8.03
N ILE A 199 -1.45 19.92 -6.79
CA ILE A 199 -0.91 21.16 -6.23
C ILE A 199 0.59 21.00 -5.83
N TYR A 200 1.13 19.78 -5.83
CA TYR A 200 2.49 19.45 -5.40
C TYR A 200 3.45 19.07 -6.54
#